data_AF-A0AAV0BGL1-F1
#
_entry.id   AF-A0AAV0BGL1-F1
#
_cell.length_a   1.000
_cell.length_b   1.000
_cell.length_c   1.000
_cell.angle_alpha   90.00
_cell.angle_beta   90.00
_cell.angle_gamma   90.00
#
_symmetry.space_group_name_H-M   'P 1'
#
loop_
_entity.id
_entity.type
_entity.pdbx_description
1 polymer ?
#
loop_
_entity_poly.entity_id
_entity_poly.type
_entity_poly.pdbx_seq_one_letter_code
_entity_poly.pdbx_strand_id
1 'polypeptide(L)'
;MTAERTLKMGPKSPIIKPSKLSTIEQYLVSASNVDFGKKNLKIIDSIGKVAWETVRELVHDEIVESLLDSSGQVHWTIHRPIRGWYLILRSPFYSDPQVYISLKPTSSIDQDQFTVCLRACHIPQDPIIDDPQTKQIHSSPVETTKQTVKNRSTSIYAGTPSPSKPEATLLTGSSCFELSTGKENASSTINLKQRDIILILKSLSTTTQKTFFQSISSLFTDNSRSFVCAIRSESTETEKILTMFEDKPSMFGFNNDGSLSLHSETISKVGMPISFWLAISLAYLGFRDDKEVSAAVHSLSI
;
A
#
# COMPACT_ATOMS: atom_id res chain seq x y z
N MET A 1 -65.41 -17.01 46.60
CA MET A 1 -65.00 -17.90 45.49
C MET A 1 -64.05 -17.10 44.61
N THR A 2 -62.75 -17.26 44.83
CA THR A 2 -61.71 -16.48 44.14
C THR A 2 -60.83 -17.49 43.41
N ALA A 3 -60.87 -17.47 42.07
CA ALA A 3 -60.18 -18.44 41.24
C ALA A 3 -58.76 -17.98 40.93
N GLU A 4 -57.76 -18.72 41.42
CA GLU A 4 -56.36 -18.57 41.03
C GLU A 4 -56.14 -19.08 39.60
N ARG A 5 -55.57 -18.23 38.76
CA ARG A 5 -55.31 -18.50 37.34
C ARG A 5 -53.81 -18.77 37.15
N THR A 6 -53.42 -20.04 37.17
CA THR A 6 -52.04 -20.48 36.99
C THR A 6 -51.60 -20.36 35.53
N LEU A 7 -50.71 -19.40 35.24
CA LEU A 7 -50.09 -19.20 33.94
C LEU A 7 -49.01 -20.28 33.69
N LYS A 8 -49.27 -21.18 32.73
CA LYS A 8 -48.29 -22.12 32.20
C LYS A 8 -47.27 -21.37 31.33
N MET A 9 -46.01 -21.37 31.75
CA MET A 9 -44.89 -20.89 30.92
C MET A 9 -44.64 -21.83 29.74
N GLY A 10 -44.64 -21.25 28.53
CA GLY A 10 -44.36 -21.96 27.29
C GLY A 10 -42.87 -22.32 27.11
N PRO A 11 -42.56 -23.20 26.14
CA PRO A 11 -41.21 -23.71 25.91
C PRO A 11 -40.25 -22.59 25.51
N LYS A 12 -39.06 -22.58 26.15
CA LYS A 12 -37.96 -21.65 25.83
C LYS A 12 -37.52 -21.84 24.37
N SER A 13 -37.65 -20.79 23.57
CA SER A 13 -37.16 -20.75 22.19
C SER A 13 -35.65 -21.04 22.15
N PRO A 14 -35.16 -21.80 21.16
CA PRO A 14 -33.74 -22.10 21.01
C PRO A 14 -32.94 -20.81 20.76
N ILE A 15 -31.88 -20.62 21.55
CA ILE A 15 -30.92 -19.53 21.41
C ILE A 15 -30.13 -19.77 20.13
N ILE A 16 -30.49 -19.07 19.06
CA ILE A 16 -29.73 -19.04 17.81
C ILE A 16 -28.42 -18.32 18.08
N LYS A 17 -27.30 -19.04 18.04
CA LYS A 17 -25.96 -18.43 18.09
C LYS A 17 -25.81 -17.55 16.84
N PRO A 18 -25.44 -16.27 16.97
CA PRO A 18 -25.23 -15.42 15.81
C PRO A 18 -24.17 -16.05 14.92
N SER A 19 -24.55 -16.39 13.69
CA SER A 19 -23.61 -16.79 12.65
C SER A 19 -22.62 -15.66 12.44
N LYS A 20 -21.34 -16.03 12.30
CA LYS A 20 -20.20 -15.11 12.14
C LYS A 20 -20.37 -14.35 10.82
N LEU A 21 -21.09 -13.22 10.86
CA LEU A 21 -21.26 -12.33 9.72
C LEU A 21 -19.87 -11.80 9.32
N SER A 22 -19.54 -11.86 8.03
CA SER A 22 -18.33 -11.27 7.50
C SER A 22 -18.32 -9.77 7.79
N THR A 23 -17.44 -9.31 8.67
CA THR A 23 -17.29 -7.88 8.98
C THR A 23 -16.64 -7.19 7.79
N ILE A 24 -17.41 -6.32 7.13
CA ILE A 24 -16.89 -5.40 6.12
C ILE A 24 -16.49 -4.11 6.83
N GLU A 25 -15.23 -3.73 6.69
CA GLU A 25 -14.75 -2.42 7.15
C GLU A 25 -14.95 -1.40 6.03
N GLN A 26 -15.54 -0.26 6.36
CA GLN A 26 -15.83 0.80 5.40
C GLN A 26 -15.04 2.05 5.76
N TYR A 27 -14.43 2.65 4.74
CA TYR A 27 -13.70 3.90 4.82
C TYR A 27 -14.24 4.87 3.79
N LEU A 28 -14.39 6.13 4.18
CA LEU A 28 -14.66 7.22 3.25
C LEU A 28 -13.33 7.81 2.79
N VAL A 29 -13.07 7.75 1.49
CA VAL A 29 -11.93 8.43 0.86
C VAL A 29 -12.42 9.79 0.40
N SER A 30 -11.75 10.85 0.83
CA SER A 30 -12.07 12.20 0.39
C SER A 30 -10.84 12.96 -0.04
N ALA A 31 -10.92 13.63 -1.18
CA ALA A 31 -9.88 14.52 -1.66
C ALA A 31 -9.99 15.87 -0.94
N SER A 32 -8.93 16.25 -0.25
CA SER A 32 -8.74 17.61 0.24
C SER A 32 -7.83 18.36 -0.72
N ASN A 33 -8.31 19.49 -1.24
CA ASN A 33 -7.48 20.44 -1.95
C ASN A 33 -6.65 21.18 -0.90
N VAL A 34 -5.35 20.94 -0.90
CA VAL A 34 -4.40 21.80 -0.20
C VAL A 34 -3.96 22.88 -1.21
N ASP A 35 -3.75 24.09 -0.72
CA ASP A 35 -3.27 25.21 -1.52
C ASP A 35 -2.08 24.78 -2.40
N PHE A 36 -1.97 25.36 -3.60
CA PHE A 36 -0.90 25.10 -4.58
C PHE A 36 -0.98 23.78 -5.36
N GLY A 37 -2.17 23.23 -5.57
CA GLY A 37 -2.37 22.09 -6.49
C GLY A 37 -1.86 20.75 -5.95
N LYS A 38 -1.52 20.69 -4.65
CA LYS A 38 -1.24 19.44 -3.95
C LYS A 38 -2.57 18.82 -3.52
N LYS A 39 -2.91 17.68 -4.11
CA LYS A 39 -4.04 16.86 -3.68
C LYS A 39 -3.59 15.94 -2.57
N ASN A 40 -4.22 16.07 -1.39
CA ASN A 40 -4.07 15.12 -0.29
C ASN A 40 -5.38 14.38 -0.11
N LEU A 41 -5.33 13.05 -0.03
CA LEU A 41 -6.48 12.21 0.29
C LEU A 41 -6.54 11.97 1.80
N LYS A 42 -7.74 12.09 2.36
CA LYS A 42 -8.06 11.69 3.74
C LYS A 42 -8.90 10.43 3.70
N ILE A 43 -8.55 9.46 4.54
CA ILE A 43 -9.26 8.20 4.69
C ILE A 43 -9.90 8.22 6.07
N ILE A 44 -11.22 8.33 6.06
CA ILE A 44 -12.06 8.52 7.24
C ILE A 44 -12.68 7.16 7.59
N ASP A 45 -12.57 6.76 8.85
CA ASP A 45 -13.16 5.51 9.34
C ASP A 45 -14.70 5.59 9.46
N SER A 46 -15.33 4.48 9.83
CA SER A 46 -16.78 4.40 10.01
C SER A 46 -17.32 5.27 11.16
N ILE A 47 -16.44 5.79 12.03
CA ILE A 47 -16.79 6.66 13.16
C ILE A 47 -16.66 8.14 12.74
N GLY A 48 -16.16 8.43 11.54
CA GLY A 48 -15.97 9.78 11.03
C GLY A 48 -14.63 10.40 11.44
N LYS A 49 -13.68 9.62 11.98
CA LYS A 49 -12.34 10.08 12.32
C LYS A 49 -11.39 9.83 11.14
N VAL A 50 -10.48 10.77 10.89
CA VAL A 50 -9.38 10.56 9.93
C VAL A 50 -8.46 9.48 10.49
N ALA A 51 -8.47 8.31 9.86
CA ALA A 51 -7.62 7.18 10.21
C ALA A 51 -6.27 7.28 9.49
N TRP A 52 -6.29 7.73 8.22
CA TRP A 52 -5.10 7.89 7.39
C TRP A 52 -5.16 9.16 6.55
N GLU A 53 -3.99 9.68 6.21
CA GLU A 53 -3.81 10.80 5.30
C GLU A 53 -2.73 10.47 4.28
N THR A 54 -2.83 11.04 3.08
CA THR A 54 -1.78 10.95 2.07
C THR A 54 -1.13 12.30 1.86
N VAL A 55 0.20 12.28 1.66
CA VAL A 55 0.98 13.46 1.29
C VAL A 55 1.73 13.15 0.00
N ARG A 56 1.52 13.98 -1.01
CA ARG A 56 2.19 13.86 -2.31
C ARG A 56 3.33 14.85 -2.44
N GLU A 57 4.48 14.34 -2.85
CA GLU A 57 5.70 15.11 -3.09
C GLU A 57 6.32 14.77 -4.44
N LEU A 58 7.02 15.73 -5.03
CA LEU A 58 7.82 15.54 -6.22
C LEU A 58 9.28 15.39 -5.78
N VAL A 59 9.84 14.21 -5.96
CA VAL A 59 11.20 13.86 -5.57
C VAL A 59 11.98 13.51 -6.83
N HIS A 60 12.86 14.41 -7.27
CA HIS A 60 13.59 14.29 -8.54
C HIS A 60 12.63 14.10 -9.73
N ASP A 61 12.72 12.96 -10.43
CA ASP A 61 11.87 12.59 -11.58
C ASP A 61 10.70 11.65 -11.19
N GLU A 62 10.38 11.59 -9.90
CA GLU A 62 9.40 10.69 -9.32
C GLU A 62 8.36 11.44 -8.47
N ILE A 63 7.10 11.04 -8.59
CA ILE A 63 6.03 11.44 -7.69
C ILE A 63 5.97 10.38 -6.58
N VAL A 64 6.15 10.82 -5.34
CA VAL A 64 6.09 9.97 -4.15
C VAL A 64 4.88 10.37 -3.33
N GLU A 65 3.97 9.43 -3.10
CA GLU A 65 2.79 9.62 -2.28
C GLU A 65 2.89 8.76 -1.02
N SER A 66 2.98 9.41 0.13
CA SER A 66 3.17 8.75 1.43
C SER A 66 1.83 8.56 2.11
N LEU A 67 1.54 7.35 2.60
CA LEU A 67 0.37 7.04 3.42
C LEU A 67 0.76 7.11 4.90
N LEU A 68 0.20 8.09 5.60
CA LEU A 68 0.47 8.39 7.01
C LEU A 68 -0.70 7.97 7.88
N ASP A 69 -0.41 7.47 9.08
CA ASP A 69 -1.44 7.25 10.10
C ASP A 69 -1.76 8.54 10.87
N SER A 70 -2.69 8.45 11.83
CA SER A 70 -3.08 9.58 12.68
C SER A 70 -1.96 10.16 13.56
N SER A 71 -0.82 9.47 13.70
CA SER A 71 0.36 9.97 14.41
C SER A 71 1.36 10.68 13.49
N GLY A 72 1.14 10.64 12.18
CA GLY A 72 2.07 11.14 11.16
C GLY A 72 3.18 10.15 10.80
N GLN A 73 3.09 8.89 11.24
CA GLN A 73 4.05 7.86 10.82
C GLN A 73 3.71 7.37 9.41
N VAL A 74 4.72 7.27 8.55
CA VAL A 74 4.56 6.71 7.20
C VAL A 74 4.53 5.18 7.28
N HIS A 75 3.51 4.56 6.69
CA HIS A 75 3.39 3.08 6.61
C HIS A 75 3.72 2.53 5.23
N TRP A 76 3.37 3.30 4.19
CA TRP A 76 3.61 2.94 2.79
C TRP A 76 3.92 4.19 1.97
N THR A 77 4.76 4.04 0.95
CA THR A 77 4.96 5.04 -0.10
C THR A 77 4.62 4.45 -1.46
N ILE A 78 3.96 5.25 -2.28
CA ILE A 78 3.55 4.94 -3.64
C ILE A 78 4.45 5.76 -4.58
N HIS A 79 5.11 5.05 -5.48
CA HIS A 79 6.21 5.52 -6.30
C HIS A 79 5.82 5.42 -7.77
N ARG A 80 5.83 6.54 -8.49
CA ARG A 80 5.51 6.60 -9.93
C ARG A 80 6.32 7.68 -10.65
N PRO A 81 6.78 7.44 -11.88
CA PRO A 81 7.62 8.41 -12.58
C PRO A 81 6.81 9.59 -13.11
N ILE A 82 7.47 10.72 -13.33
CA ILE A 82 6.90 11.83 -14.12
C ILE A 82 6.79 11.42 -15.60
N ARG A 83 7.74 10.60 -16.09
CA ARG A 83 7.82 10.15 -17.48
C ARG A 83 8.03 8.64 -17.57
N GLY A 84 7.28 7.99 -18.46
CA GLY A 84 7.29 6.53 -18.58
C GLY A 84 6.28 5.90 -17.64
N TRP A 85 6.46 4.61 -17.35
CA TRP A 85 5.47 3.86 -16.59
C TRP A 85 6.13 2.84 -15.64
N TYR A 86 5.93 3.05 -14.35
CA TYR A 86 6.01 2.04 -13.29
C TYR A 86 5.12 2.48 -12.13
N LEU A 87 4.70 1.52 -11.31
CA LEU A 87 4.01 1.79 -10.07
C LEU A 87 4.55 0.85 -9.00
N ILE A 88 5.08 1.42 -7.93
CA ILE A 88 5.80 0.68 -6.89
C ILE A 88 5.24 1.06 -5.51
N LEU A 89 5.09 0.07 -4.64
CA LEU A 89 4.83 0.26 -3.21
C LEU A 89 6.08 -0.09 -2.41
N ARG A 90 6.45 0.77 -1.45
CA ARG A 90 7.50 0.51 -0.45
C ARG A 90 6.96 0.72 0.94
N SER A 91 7.51 0.00 1.91
CA SER A 91 7.23 0.24 3.33
C SER A 91 8.54 0.59 4.05
N PRO A 92 8.56 1.65 4.89
CA PRO A 92 9.76 2.01 5.66
C PRO A 92 10.07 1.00 6.76
N PHE A 93 9.19 0.04 7.03
CA PHE A 93 9.44 -1.05 7.98
C PHE A 93 10.35 -2.14 7.41
N TYR A 94 10.62 -2.14 6.10
CA TYR A 94 11.65 -2.99 5.51
C TYR A 94 13.00 -2.29 5.61
N SER A 95 14.00 -2.98 6.17
CA SER A 95 15.36 -2.48 6.33
C SER A 95 16.10 -2.37 4.99
N ASP A 96 15.73 -3.18 4.00
CA ASP A 96 16.32 -3.17 2.67
C ASP A 96 15.50 -2.28 1.71
N PRO A 97 16.07 -1.16 1.19
CA PRO A 97 15.38 -0.29 0.24
C PRO A 97 15.13 -0.93 -1.13
N GLN A 98 15.74 -2.09 -1.42
CA GLN A 98 15.48 -2.87 -2.64
C GLN A 98 14.21 -3.73 -2.52
N VAL A 99 13.62 -3.84 -1.33
CA VAL A 99 12.36 -4.55 -1.13
C VAL A 99 11.21 -3.65 -1.54
N TYR A 100 10.54 -4.00 -2.63
CA TYR A 100 9.38 -3.27 -3.13
C TYR A 100 8.37 -4.20 -3.79
N ILE A 101 7.12 -3.73 -3.86
CA ILE A 101 6.02 -4.43 -4.54
C ILE A 101 5.72 -3.69 -5.84
N SER A 102 5.89 -4.37 -6.97
CA SER A 102 5.60 -3.80 -8.29
C SER A 102 4.16 -4.08 -8.71
N LEU A 103 3.45 -3.04 -9.12
CA LEU A 103 2.12 -3.14 -9.73
C LEU A 103 2.32 -3.08 -11.25
N LYS A 104 1.94 -4.14 -11.96
CA LYS A 104 2.08 -4.22 -13.42
C LYS A 104 0.72 -4.36 -14.09
N PRO A 105 0.38 -3.56 -15.12
CA PRO A 105 -0.78 -3.77 -15.95
C PRO A 105 -0.59 -5.11 -16.63
N THR A 106 -1.68 -5.85 -16.71
CA THR A 106 -1.69 -7.06 -17.49
C THR A 106 -1.62 -6.64 -18.96
N SER A 107 -0.75 -7.25 -19.76
CA SER A 107 -0.59 -6.94 -21.20
C SER A 107 -1.78 -7.37 -22.06
N SER A 108 -2.92 -7.67 -21.44
CA SER A 108 -4.13 -8.12 -22.11
C SER A 108 -4.88 -6.96 -22.76
N ILE A 109 -5.71 -7.31 -23.74
CA ILE A 109 -6.62 -6.41 -24.48
C ILE A 109 -7.50 -5.57 -23.53
N ASP A 110 -7.77 -6.06 -22.31
CA ASP A 110 -8.38 -5.30 -21.23
C ASP A 110 -7.36 -4.36 -20.54
N GLN A 111 -7.28 -3.13 -21.04
CA GLN A 111 -6.36 -2.08 -20.58
C GLN A 111 -6.63 -1.55 -19.15
N ASP A 112 -7.57 -2.15 -18.41
CA ASP A 112 -8.02 -1.74 -17.08
C ASP A 112 -7.83 -2.83 -16.01
N GLN A 113 -6.95 -3.81 -16.29
CA GLN A 113 -6.60 -4.84 -15.33
C GLN A 113 -5.14 -4.73 -14.88
N PHE A 114 -4.92 -4.72 -13.57
CA PHE A 114 -3.59 -4.77 -12.98
C PHE A 114 -3.39 -6.07 -12.24
N THR A 115 -2.19 -6.62 -12.40
CA THR A 115 -1.71 -7.75 -11.64
C THR A 115 -0.64 -7.27 -10.66
N VAL A 116 -0.83 -7.59 -9.39
CA VAL A 116 0.19 -7.41 -8.35
C VAL A 116 0.66 -8.77 -7.92
N CYS A 117 1.96 -9.01 -8.04
CA CYS A 117 2.60 -10.25 -7.61
C CYS A 117 3.30 -9.96 -6.28
N LEU A 118 2.74 -10.49 -5.19
CA LEU A 118 3.43 -10.48 -3.90
C LEU A 118 4.35 -11.70 -3.87
N ARG A 119 5.64 -11.46 -4.10
CA ARG A 119 6.67 -12.48 -3.88
C ARG A 119 7.16 -12.40 -2.45
N ALA A 120 7.26 -13.55 -1.80
CA ALA A 120 8.01 -13.64 -0.57
C ALA A 120 9.47 -13.24 -0.87
N CYS A 121 9.91 -12.10 -0.33
CA CYS A 121 11.30 -11.71 -0.42
C CYS A 121 12.09 -12.68 0.46
N HIS A 122 12.92 -13.53 -0.15
CA HIS A 122 13.87 -14.34 0.61
C HIS A 122 14.86 -13.38 1.25
N ILE A 123 14.76 -13.19 2.57
CA ILE A 123 15.86 -12.62 3.34
C ILE A 123 16.95 -13.68 3.26
N PRO A 124 18.12 -13.40 2.65
CA PRO A 124 19.25 -14.32 2.73
C PRO A 124 19.53 -14.50 4.21
N GLN A 125 19.31 -15.71 4.73
CA GLN A 125 19.91 -16.07 6.01
C GLN A 125 21.40 -16.13 5.71
N ASP A 126 22.15 -15.12 6.15
CA ASP A 126 23.60 -15.22 6.15
C ASP A 126 23.95 -16.56 6.84
N PRO A 127 24.76 -17.43 6.23
CA PRO A 127 25.26 -18.59 6.92
C PRO A 127 26.08 -18.04 8.10
N ILE A 128 25.58 -18.26 9.31
CA ILE A 128 26.36 -18.09 10.54
C ILE A 128 27.54 -19.06 10.39
N ILE A 129 28.66 -18.55 9.90
CA ILE A 129 29.94 -19.23 10.03
C ILE A 129 30.26 -19.09 11.52
N ASP A 130 29.85 -20.08 12.30
CA ASP A 130 30.47 -20.35 13.59
C ASP A 130 31.96 -20.59 13.29
N ASP A 131 32.79 -19.59 13.57
CA ASP A 131 34.25 -19.75 13.62
C ASP A 131 34.63 -20.14 15.04
N PRO A 132 35.04 -21.40 15.30
CA PRO A 132 35.64 -21.76 16.56
C PRO A 132 37.16 -21.59 16.43
N GLN A 133 37.68 -20.67 17.25
CA GLN A 133 39.07 -20.52 17.68
C GLN A 133 39.98 -19.62 16.82
N THR A 134 40.41 -18.50 17.41
CA THR A 134 41.84 -18.19 17.47
C THR A 134 42.20 -17.55 18.81
N LYS A 135 43.25 -18.10 19.39
CA LYS A 135 43.82 -17.88 20.72
C LYS A 135 44.33 -16.45 20.95
N GLN A 136 44.29 -16.04 22.21
CA GLN A 136 45.14 -15.01 22.80
C GLN A 136 46.62 -15.21 22.41
N ILE A 137 47.36 -14.11 22.18
CA ILE A 137 48.70 -13.87 22.73
C ILE A 137 49.25 -12.47 22.36
N HIS A 138 49.64 -11.75 23.44
CA HIS A 138 50.65 -10.70 23.64
C HIS A 138 50.68 -9.35 22.90
N SER A 139 50.64 -8.34 23.77
CA SER A 139 51.07 -6.95 23.74
C SER A 139 52.54 -6.70 23.36
N SER A 140 52.83 -5.60 22.62
CA SER A 140 53.73 -4.48 23.00
C SER A 140 54.02 -3.52 21.82
N PRO A 141 54.53 -2.29 22.08
CA PRO A 141 54.27 -1.10 21.28
C PRO A 141 55.51 -0.43 20.62
N VAL A 142 55.23 0.62 19.84
CA VAL A 142 56.12 1.71 19.38
C VAL A 142 57.07 1.36 18.22
N GLU A 143 56.95 2.07 17.09
CA GLU A 143 58.00 3.00 16.66
C GLU A 143 57.56 3.94 15.52
N THR A 144 57.95 5.19 15.72
CA THR A 144 57.80 6.36 14.87
C THR A 144 58.82 6.31 13.74
N THR A 145 58.43 6.63 12.50
CA THR A 145 59.41 7.12 11.51
C THR A 145 58.83 8.29 10.72
N LYS A 146 59.48 9.42 10.93
CA LYS A 146 59.34 10.69 10.24
C LYS A 146 59.96 10.54 8.85
N GLN A 147 59.32 11.04 7.81
CA GLN A 147 60.02 11.59 6.65
C GLN A 147 59.45 12.95 6.28
N THR A 148 60.37 13.84 5.97
CA THR A 148 60.22 15.29 5.89
C THR A 148 60.77 15.73 4.53
N VAL A 149 60.15 16.76 3.95
CA VAL A 149 60.69 17.75 2.99
C VAL A 149 60.77 17.34 1.49
N LYS A 150 60.00 18.01 0.59
CA LYS A 150 60.43 19.24 -0.14
C LYS A 150 59.37 19.80 -1.14
N ASN A 151 58.81 20.96 -0.75
CA ASN A 151 58.49 22.21 -1.48
C ASN A 151 58.30 22.27 -3.02
N ARG A 152 57.16 22.86 -3.45
CA ARG A 152 57.00 24.22 -4.07
C ARG A 152 55.50 24.47 -4.36
N SER A 153 54.85 25.47 -3.74
CA SER A 153 54.52 26.81 -4.30
C SER A 153 53.69 26.74 -5.60
N THR A 154 52.55 27.38 -5.83
CA THR A 154 51.78 28.50 -5.22
C THR A 154 50.51 28.61 -6.08
N SER A 155 49.31 28.77 -5.53
CA SER A 155 48.27 29.61 -6.15
C SER A 155 47.06 29.74 -5.22
N ILE A 156 46.67 30.98 -5.03
CA ILE A 156 45.62 31.52 -4.16
C ILE A 156 44.28 31.36 -4.88
N TYR A 157 43.26 30.81 -4.22
CA TYR A 157 41.88 31.29 -4.27
C TYR A 157 41.12 30.73 -3.06
N ALA A 158 40.72 31.62 -2.16
CA ALA A 158 39.83 31.34 -1.05
C ALA A 158 38.37 31.51 -1.51
N GLY A 159 37.48 30.62 -1.07
CA GLY A 159 36.04 30.69 -1.36
C GLY A 159 35.21 29.56 -0.78
N THR A 160 35.01 29.60 0.54
CA THR A 160 33.91 29.03 1.37
C THR A 160 33.72 27.49 1.51
N PRO A 161 33.53 26.98 2.75
CA PRO A 161 33.42 25.56 3.06
C PRO A 161 32.00 24.98 2.86
N SER A 162 31.94 23.78 2.28
CA SER A 162 30.75 22.91 2.26
C SER A 162 30.33 22.51 3.68
N PRO A 163 29.02 22.47 3.97
CA PRO A 163 28.53 21.89 5.22
C PRO A 163 28.77 20.38 5.20
N SER A 164 29.54 19.95 6.19
CA SER A 164 29.86 18.58 6.52
C SER A 164 28.61 17.74 6.78
N LYS A 165 28.52 16.68 5.98
CA LYS A 165 27.67 15.49 6.12
C LYS A 165 27.73 14.94 7.56
N PRO A 166 26.61 14.77 8.27
CA PRO A 166 26.62 14.02 9.51
C PRO A 166 26.82 12.53 9.22
N GLU A 167 27.94 12.03 9.74
CA GLU A 167 28.31 10.63 9.86
C GLU A 167 27.37 9.96 10.87
N ALA A 168 26.41 9.18 10.36
CA ALA A 168 25.50 8.42 11.20
C ALA A 168 26.17 7.11 11.61
N THR A 169 26.50 7.03 12.90
CA THR A 169 26.94 5.86 13.65
C THR A 169 26.08 4.63 13.32
N LEU A 170 26.73 3.55 12.89
CA LEU A 170 26.15 2.22 12.77
C LEU A 170 25.70 1.72 14.15
N LEU A 171 24.41 1.84 14.45
CA LEU A 171 23.78 1.07 15.50
C LEU A 171 23.22 -0.21 14.88
N THR A 172 23.95 -1.30 15.13
CA THR A 172 23.52 -2.67 14.91
C THR A 172 22.34 -2.96 15.82
N GLY A 173 21.15 -3.01 15.24
CA GLY A 173 19.90 -3.33 15.93
C GLY A 173 18.91 -3.89 14.93
N SER A 174 19.24 -5.05 14.35
CA SER A 174 18.37 -5.76 13.41
C SER A 174 17.27 -6.46 14.19
N SER A 175 16.13 -5.80 14.35
CA SER A 175 14.86 -6.41 14.73
C SER A 175 13.98 -6.46 13.49
N CYS A 176 14.23 -7.43 12.61
CA CYS A 176 13.26 -7.79 11.58
C CYS A 176 11.99 -8.27 12.27
N PHE A 177 10.84 -7.70 11.88
CA PHE A 177 9.53 -8.24 12.22
C PHE A 177 9.45 -9.66 11.65
N GLU A 178 9.62 -10.68 12.50
CA GLU A 178 9.04 -11.98 12.21
C GLU A 178 7.52 -11.80 12.20
N LEU A 179 6.89 -12.19 11.10
CA LEU A 179 5.45 -12.43 11.07
C LEU A 179 5.19 -13.67 11.94
N SER A 180 5.25 -13.49 13.27
CA SER A 180 4.95 -14.54 14.23
C SER A 180 3.48 -14.91 14.06
N THR A 181 3.25 -16.01 13.35
CA THR A 181 1.97 -16.72 13.35
C THR A 181 1.69 -17.14 14.79
N GLY A 182 0.85 -16.36 15.48
CA GLY A 182 0.34 -16.72 16.80
C GLY A 182 -0.26 -18.12 16.77
N LYS A 183 0.11 -18.95 17.74
CA LYS A 183 -0.49 -20.28 17.96
C LYS A 183 -1.97 -20.11 18.33
N GLU A 184 -2.86 -20.10 17.35
CA GLU A 184 -4.28 -20.32 17.58
C GLU A 184 -4.84 -21.34 16.57
N ASN A 185 -5.28 -22.46 17.13
CA ASN A 185 -6.29 -23.42 16.68
C ASN A 185 -6.54 -23.53 15.17
N ALA A 186 -6.16 -24.68 14.62
CA ALA A 186 -6.40 -25.18 13.27
C ALA A 186 -7.63 -24.58 12.57
N SER A 187 -7.40 -23.51 11.82
CA SER A 187 -8.34 -22.97 10.83
C SER A 187 -7.51 -22.39 9.68
N SER A 188 -7.44 -23.15 8.59
CA SER A 188 -6.88 -22.84 7.27
C SER A 188 -6.07 -21.53 7.14
N THR A 189 -4.92 -21.47 7.79
CA THR A 189 -3.95 -20.39 7.58
C THR A 189 -3.27 -20.67 6.25
N ILE A 190 -3.32 -19.72 5.32
CA ILE A 190 -2.66 -19.85 4.03
C ILE A 190 -1.15 -19.87 4.33
N ASN A 191 -0.49 -21.00 4.08
CA ASN A 191 0.96 -21.13 4.27
C ASN A 191 1.64 -20.31 3.17
N LEU A 192 2.00 -19.06 3.49
CA LEU A 192 2.61 -18.08 2.57
C LEU A 192 4.06 -18.41 2.21
N LYS A 193 4.61 -19.50 2.74
CA LYS A 193 5.94 -19.98 2.35
C LYS A 193 5.85 -20.41 0.89
N GLN A 194 6.28 -19.52 -0.01
CA GLN A 194 6.52 -19.78 -1.43
C GLN A 194 5.28 -19.88 -2.32
N ARG A 195 4.35 -18.92 -2.20
CA ARG A 195 3.34 -18.71 -3.24
C ARG A 195 3.29 -17.25 -3.64
N ASP A 196 3.36 -17.03 -4.95
CA ASP A 196 3.10 -15.72 -5.54
C ASP A 196 1.61 -15.42 -5.37
N ILE A 197 1.27 -14.43 -4.55
CA ILE A 197 -0.12 -13.97 -4.49
C ILE A 197 -0.36 -13.05 -5.66
N ILE A 198 -1.32 -13.44 -6.50
CA ILE A 198 -1.77 -12.65 -7.65
C ILE A 198 -3.01 -11.86 -7.22
N LEU A 199 -2.85 -10.55 -7.09
CA LEU A 199 -3.96 -9.62 -6.90
C LEU A 199 -4.38 -9.06 -8.26
N ILE A 200 -5.68 -9.06 -8.51
CA ILE A 200 -6.30 -8.55 -9.71
C ILE A 200 -7.06 -7.29 -9.33
N LEU A 201 -6.62 -6.14 -9.84
CA LEU A 201 -7.41 -4.91 -9.78
C LEU A 201 -8.11 -4.72 -11.12
N LYS A 202 -9.43 -4.55 -11.08
CA LYS A 202 -10.27 -4.39 -12.27
C LYS A 202 -11.28 -3.28 -12.09
N SER A 203 -11.49 -2.49 -13.14
CA SER A 203 -12.56 -1.50 -13.19
C SER A 203 -13.93 -2.18 -13.09
N LEU A 204 -14.86 -1.55 -12.39
CA LEU A 204 -16.27 -1.90 -12.41
C LEU A 204 -16.96 -1.03 -13.47
N SER A 205 -16.82 -1.39 -14.75
CA SER A 205 -17.60 -0.71 -15.79
C SER A 205 -19.07 -1.05 -15.59
N THR A 206 -19.90 -0.04 -15.34
CA THR A 206 -21.35 -0.22 -15.42
C THR A 206 -21.69 -0.44 -16.89
N THR A 207 -22.02 -1.67 -17.28
CA THR A 207 -22.55 -2.00 -18.61
C THR A 207 -23.95 -1.37 -18.74
N THR A 208 -24.02 -0.05 -18.84
CA THR A 208 -25.23 0.66 -19.21
C THR A 208 -25.29 0.61 -20.73
N GLN A 209 -26.29 -0.07 -21.29
CA GLN A 209 -26.52 -0.12 -22.75
C GLN A 209 -26.57 1.31 -23.31
N LYS A 210 -25.50 1.73 -23.98
CA LYS A 210 -25.41 3.06 -24.63
C LYS A 210 -26.38 3.12 -25.79
N THR A 211 -27.50 3.83 -25.62
CA THR A 211 -28.36 4.23 -26.74
C THR A 211 -27.71 5.39 -27.50
N PHE A 212 -27.88 5.41 -28.82
CA PHE A 212 -27.13 6.21 -29.80
C PHE A 212 -27.09 7.74 -29.53
N PHE A 213 -28.00 8.27 -28.71
CA PHE A 213 -28.05 9.70 -28.35
C PHE A 213 -27.32 10.07 -27.04
N GLN A 214 -26.73 9.13 -26.29
CA GLN A 214 -25.86 9.42 -25.12
C GLN A 214 -24.37 9.65 -25.47
N SER A 215 -24.05 9.69 -26.76
CA SER A 215 -22.66 9.76 -27.25
C SER A 215 -21.90 11.03 -26.83
N ILE A 216 -22.61 12.15 -26.59
CA ILE A 216 -21.98 13.43 -26.28
C ILE A 216 -21.86 13.69 -24.77
N SER A 217 -22.78 13.15 -23.96
CA SER A 217 -22.67 13.20 -22.49
C SER A 217 -21.71 12.14 -21.95
N SER A 218 -21.63 10.96 -22.58
CA SER A 218 -20.72 9.89 -22.17
C SER A 218 -19.23 10.18 -22.39
N LEU A 219 -18.88 11.23 -23.14
CA LEU A 219 -17.50 11.77 -23.17
C LEU A 219 -17.11 12.43 -21.83
N PHE A 220 -18.06 12.80 -20.98
CA PHE A 220 -17.83 13.48 -19.70
C PHE A 220 -18.43 12.77 -18.48
N THR A 221 -19.26 11.74 -18.64
CA THR A 221 -20.05 11.15 -17.53
C THR A 221 -19.88 9.66 -17.28
N ASP A 222 -19.12 8.92 -18.09
CA ASP A 222 -18.93 7.47 -17.92
C ASP A 222 -17.57 7.14 -17.27
N ASN A 223 -17.17 7.97 -16.30
CA ASN A 223 -15.91 7.83 -15.56
C ASN A 223 -16.16 7.24 -14.18
N SER A 224 -16.95 6.16 -14.06
CA SER A 224 -17.07 5.52 -12.75
C SER A 224 -15.67 5.02 -12.33
N ARG A 225 -15.08 5.66 -11.33
CA ARG A 225 -13.76 5.26 -10.81
C ARG A 225 -13.83 4.04 -9.91
N SER A 226 -15.00 3.42 -9.82
CA SER A 226 -15.24 2.19 -9.07
C SER A 226 -14.36 1.05 -9.58
N PHE A 227 -13.77 0.31 -8.65
CA PHE A 227 -12.92 -0.84 -8.97
C PHE A 227 -12.97 -1.88 -7.85
N VAL A 228 -12.51 -3.08 -8.16
CA VAL A 228 -12.37 -4.18 -7.22
C VAL A 228 -10.94 -4.69 -7.25
N CYS A 229 -10.37 -4.93 -6.07
CA CYS A 229 -9.19 -5.76 -5.88
C CYS A 229 -9.66 -7.15 -5.43
N ALA A 230 -9.29 -8.19 -6.19
CA ALA A 230 -9.58 -9.57 -5.88
C ALA A 230 -8.32 -10.42 -5.85
N ILE A 231 -8.32 -11.47 -5.02
CA ILE A 231 -7.28 -12.51 -5.05
C ILE A 231 -7.78 -13.67 -5.89
N ARG A 232 -6.94 -14.16 -6.81
CA ARG A 232 -7.23 -15.36 -7.60
C ARG A 232 -6.72 -16.59 -6.85
N SER A 233 -7.60 -17.54 -6.58
CA SER A 233 -7.22 -18.85 -6.04
C SER A 233 -6.84 -19.80 -7.17
N GLU A 234 -5.65 -20.40 -7.11
CA GLU A 234 -5.19 -21.39 -8.10
C GLU A 234 -6.12 -22.61 -8.20
N SER A 235 -6.70 -23.03 -7.07
CA SER A 235 -7.43 -24.31 -7.00
C SER A 235 -8.86 -24.26 -7.53
N THR A 236 -9.48 -23.08 -7.56
CA THR A 236 -10.93 -22.96 -7.77
C THR A 236 -11.30 -22.03 -8.92
N GLU A 237 -10.34 -21.36 -9.54
CA GLU A 237 -10.52 -20.22 -10.48
C GLU A 237 -11.40 -19.08 -9.96
N THR A 238 -11.95 -19.20 -8.75
CA THR A 238 -12.80 -18.21 -8.13
C THR A 238 -11.96 -17.04 -7.61
N GLU A 239 -12.36 -15.85 -8.01
CA GLU A 239 -11.85 -14.60 -7.48
C GLU A 239 -12.56 -14.29 -6.15
N LYS A 240 -11.78 -13.96 -5.12
CA LYS A 240 -12.31 -13.49 -3.84
C LYS A 240 -12.04 -12.00 -3.70
N ILE A 241 -13.09 -11.22 -3.49
CA ILE A 241 -12.99 -9.78 -3.31
C ILE A 241 -12.26 -9.48 -1.99
N LEU A 242 -11.24 -8.63 -2.08
CA LEU A 242 -10.47 -8.13 -0.95
C LEU A 242 -10.89 -6.71 -0.63
N THR A 243 -10.83 -5.83 -1.63
CA THR A 243 -11.26 -4.43 -1.52
C THR A 243 -12.17 -4.06 -2.68
N MET A 244 -13.07 -3.13 -2.42
CA MET A 244 -13.95 -2.53 -3.42
C MET A 244 -13.99 -1.04 -3.19
N PHE A 245 -13.67 -0.27 -4.22
CA PHE A 245 -13.84 1.16 -4.23
C PHE A 245 -15.08 1.50 -5.05
N GLU A 246 -15.94 2.32 -4.48
CA GLU A 246 -17.13 2.86 -5.14
C GLU A 246 -16.98 4.38 -5.21
N ASP A 247 -16.92 4.88 -6.43
CA ASP A 247 -16.78 6.30 -6.70
C ASP A 247 -18.07 7.05 -6.36
N LYS A 248 -17.96 8.21 -5.71
CA LYS A 248 -19.11 9.05 -5.40
C LYS A 248 -19.27 10.07 -6.53
N PRO A 249 -20.39 10.04 -7.28
CA PRO A 249 -20.58 10.98 -8.38
C PRO A 249 -20.59 12.42 -7.86
N SER A 250 -19.62 13.21 -8.31
CA SER A 250 -19.57 14.64 -8.04
C SER A 250 -20.20 15.40 -9.20
N MET A 251 -21.17 16.27 -8.92
CA MET A 251 -21.81 17.13 -9.93
C MET A 251 -20.81 18.06 -10.64
N PHE A 252 -19.62 18.26 -10.07
CA PHE A 252 -18.58 19.15 -10.60
C PHE A 252 -17.28 18.42 -10.99
N GLY A 253 -17.31 17.09 -11.16
CA GLY A 253 -16.35 16.35 -12.00
C GLY A 253 -14.88 16.27 -11.57
N PHE A 254 -14.48 16.77 -10.39
CA PHE A 254 -13.03 16.85 -10.04
C PHE A 254 -12.61 16.24 -8.70
N ASN A 255 -13.53 15.63 -7.94
CA ASN A 255 -13.19 15.10 -6.62
C ASN A 255 -13.01 13.59 -6.67
N ASN A 256 -11.92 13.10 -6.07
CA ASN A 256 -11.67 11.69 -5.86
C ASN A 256 -12.37 11.20 -4.57
N ASP A 257 -13.65 11.56 -4.41
CA ASP A 257 -14.43 11.17 -3.23
C ASP A 257 -15.08 9.81 -3.50
N GLY A 258 -15.01 8.90 -2.54
CA GLY A 258 -15.59 7.57 -2.71
C GLY A 258 -15.60 6.74 -1.44
N SER A 259 -16.23 5.58 -1.51
CA SER A 259 -16.30 4.61 -0.42
C SER A 259 -15.37 3.43 -0.71
N LEU A 260 -14.48 3.13 0.22
CA LEU A 260 -13.58 1.98 0.16
C LEU A 260 -14.01 0.93 1.18
N SER A 261 -14.42 -0.24 0.69
CA SER A 261 -14.85 -1.38 1.49
C SER A 261 -13.78 -2.47 1.52
N LEU A 262 -13.42 -2.93 2.71
CA LEU A 262 -12.44 -3.99 2.95
C LEU A 262 -13.14 -5.23 3.55
N HIS A 263 -12.93 -6.39 2.95
CA HIS A 263 -13.46 -7.65 3.45
C HIS A 263 -12.51 -8.22 4.53
N SER A 264 -12.75 -7.86 5.80
CA SER A 264 -11.85 -8.15 6.93
C SER A 264 -11.48 -9.64 7.04
N GLU A 265 -12.44 -10.54 6.78
CA GLU A 265 -12.19 -11.98 6.78
C GLU A 265 -11.25 -12.45 5.65
N THR A 266 -11.35 -11.85 4.46
CA THR A 266 -10.51 -12.24 3.33
C THR A 266 -9.10 -11.68 3.47
N ILE A 267 -8.97 -10.41 3.88
CA ILE A 267 -7.68 -9.75 4.05
C ILE A 267 -6.87 -10.36 5.21
N SER A 268 -7.52 -10.76 6.31
CA SER A 268 -6.86 -11.39 7.45
C SER A 268 -6.26 -12.75 7.10
N LYS A 269 -6.88 -13.49 6.15
CA LYS A 269 -6.32 -14.75 5.63
C LYS A 269 -5.05 -14.53 4.80
N VAL A 270 -4.91 -13.37 4.15
CA VAL A 270 -3.71 -12.99 3.41
C VAL A 270 -2.59 -12.50 4.34
N GLY A 271 -2.93 -12.03 5.54
CA GLY A 271 -1.95 -11.67 6.56
C GLY A 271 -1.24 -10.32 6.34
N MET A 272 -1.74 -9.49 5.42
CA MET A 272 -1.22 -8.13 5.19
C MET A 272 -1.99 -7.09 6.00
N PRO A 273 -1.33 -6.03 6.52
CA PRO A 273 -1.98 -5.01 7.32
C PRO A 273 -3.00 -4.20 6.51
N ILE A 274 -3.97 -3.58 7.19
CA ILE A 274 -4.98 -2.70 6.55
C ILE A 274 -4.32 -1.60 5.72
N SER A 275 -3.24 -0.99 6.23
CA SER A 275 -2.50 0.07 5.54
C SER A 275 -1.98 -0.35 4.16
N PHE A 276 -1.63 -1.63 4.00
CA PHE A 276 -1.22 -2.18 2.69
C PHE A 276 -2.40 -2.17 1.70
N TRP A 277 -3.58 -2.62 2.14
CA TRP A 277 -4.80 -2.66 1.32
C TRP A 277 -5.33 -1.26 0.97
N LEU A 278 -5.11 -0.28 1.84
CA LEU A 278 -5.34 1.11 1.52
C LEU A 278 -4.33 1.59 0.47
N ALA A 279 -3.04 1.39 0.68
CA ALA A 279 -1.99 1.85 -0.22
C ALA A 279 -2.15 1.29 -1.65
N ILE A 280 -2.46 0.00 -1.81
CA ILE A 280 -2.69 -0.62 -3.13
C ILE A 280 -3.93 -0.03 -3.82
N SER A 281 -4.99 0.26 -3.07
CA SER A 281 -6.23 0.84 -3.59
C SER A 281 -5.99 2.28 -4.06
N LEU A 282 -5.25 3.07 -3.27
CA LEU A 282 -4.89 4.45 -3.59
C LEU A 282 -3.91 4.53 -4.78
N ALA A 283 -2.94 3.62 -4.85
CA ALA A 283 -2.01 3.53 -5.96
C ALA A 283 -2.76 3.28 -7.29
N TYR A 284 -3.75 2.39 -7.27
CA TYR A 284 -4.57 2.11 -8.44
C TYR A 284 -5.51 3.26 -8.80
N LEU A 285 -6.10 3.94 -7.80
CA LEU A 285 -6.89 5.15 -8.02
C LEU A 285 -6.06 6.24 -8.71
N GLY A 286 -4.84 6.50 -8.22
CA GLY A 286 -3.93 7.47 -8.82
C GLY A 286 -3.48 7.09 -10.24
N PHE A 287 -3.36 5.79 -10.55
CA PHE A 287 -3.10 5.34 -11.92
C PHE A 287 -4.27 5.66 -12.86
N ARG A 288 -5.52 5.42 -12.41
CA ARG A 288 -6.71 5.72 -13.22
C ARG A 288 -6.81 7.21 -13.54
N ASP A 289 -6.53 8.06 -12.56
CA ASP A 289 -6.48 9.51 -12.75
C ASP A 289 -5.50 9.91 -13.86
N ASP A 290 -4.30 9.34 -13.86
CA ASP A 290 -3.27 9.66 -14.86
C ASP A 290 -3.68 9.17 -16.26
N LYS A 291 -4.36 8.01 -16.36
CA LYS A 291 -4.85 7.45 -17.63
C LYS A 291 -5.92 8.34 -18.27
N GLU A 292 -6.84 8.88 -17.47
CA GLU A 292 -7.88 9.80 -17.94
C GLU A 292 -7.27 11.09 -18.54
N VAL A 293 -6.25 11.65 -17.89
CA VAL A 293 -5.55 12.85 -18.40
C VAL A 293 -4.86 12.55 -19.73
N SER A 294 -4.18 11.40 -19.84
CA SER A 294 -3.51 11.00 -21.08
C SER A 294 -4.50 10.83 -22.24
N ALA A 295 -5.66 10.22 -21.99
CA ALA A 295 -6.70 10.03 -23.00
C ALA A 295 -7.29 11.38 -23.47
N ALA A 296 -7.55 12.29 -22.53
CA ALA A 296 -8.07 13.62 -22.84
C ALA A 296 -7.09 14.43 -23.73
N VAL A 297 -5.80 14.42 -23.41
CA VAL A 297 -4.77 15.12 -24.21
C VAL A 297 -4.68 14.57 -25.64
N HIS A 298 -4.74 13.25 -25.80
CA HIS A 298 -4.77 12.63 -27.12
C HIS A 298 -6.03 13.02 -27.91
N SER A 299 -7.19 13.12 -27.27
CA SER A 299 -8.44 13.50 -27.94
C SER A 299 -8.48 14.96 -28.42
N LEU A 300 -7.76 15.87 -27.76
CA LEU A 300 -7.68 17.30 -28.14
C LEU A 300 -6.68 17.58 -29.26
N SER A 301 -5.86 16.60 -29.64
CA SER A 301 -4.82 16.75 -30.66
C SER A 301 -5.28 16.33 -32.06
N ILE A 302 -6.56 16.01 -32.24
CA ILE A 302 -7.22 15.58 -33.49
C ILE A 302 -8.21 16.65 -33.93
#